data_AF-A0A1Q7YP19-F1
#
_entry.id   AF-A0A1Q7YP19-F1
#
_cell.length_a   1.000
_cell.length_b   1.000
_cell.length_c   1.000
_cell.angle_alpha   90.00
_cell.angle_beta   90.00
_cell.angle_gamma   90.00
#
_symmetry.space_group_name_H-M   'P 1'
#
loop_
_entity.id
_entity.type
_entity.pdbx_description
1 polymer ?
#
loop_
_entity_poly.entity_id
_entity_poly.type
_entity_poly.pdbx_seq_one_letter_code
_entity_poly.pdbx_strand_id
1 'polypeptide(L)'
;MTHFDGWENTWASFDDYTVAAFQQRTGLDARRDLILGDFSSTNFRKWIDFRIATLTDFLREIRDNARAINPTIMVIPEIYPGIEEEATRVGADVYEMYAAVDAIAHEYEFGEGDHMASSRSQLDWFLYQAGMLSFRAFAQGKATWILNYSWDGDKNVDPREAMKNLAMSQVMVGANFWDAPGHVMAGSNDLPTRALIFDWIEKHERNLYSPRLPMHPVGVYFSPKSRDYDQDSFLPSYRGVLVLLLQKHLEFQVVTPRTLSAYYGEVLVLPSVSFLEEEEKKGLRSFVKQGGRLVITGKNATGIASSEKVKWFEDCPGRTHLQALQKDFARGSGESVEKFLDAVNVESGLKVDASPTIAANMALVEGKPHIFLANFAGLVPHKIAVPEAERGARITVSNTRKCSLKFLPFLGEVQVVHGQEVAQHQEFVLPRVERGAVVWLDECH
;
A
#
# COMPACT_ATOMS: atom_id res chain seq x y z
N MET A 1 -4.80 -9.82 21.49
CA MET A 1 -5.77 -10.82 20.97
C MET A 1 -5.43 -12.20 21.48
N THR A 2 -6.38 -13.13 21.52
CA THR A 2 -6.17 -14.50 21.99
C THR A 2 -5.37 -15.32 20.99
N HIS A 3 -4.09 -15.52 21.27
CA HIS A 3 -3.21 -16.46 20.57
C HIS A 3 -3.52 -17.90 21.03
N PHE A 4 -4.50 -18.56 20.41
CA PHE A 4 -4.78 -19.99 20.64
C PHE A 4 -4.21 -20.82 19.49
N ASP A 5 -3.09 -21.51 19.71
CA ASP A 5 -2.48 -22.37 18.68
C ASP A 5 -3.50 -23.21 17.91
N GLY A 6 -3.49 -23.08 16.58
CA GLY A 6 -4.34 -23.84 15.66
C GLY A 6 -5.41 -23.01 14.96
N TRP A 7 -5.77 -21.82 15.45
CA TRP A 7 -6.72 -20.92 14.77
C TRP A 7 -6.21 -20.45 13.40
N GLU A 8 -4.89 -20.39 13.23
CA GLU A 8 -4.19 -20.00 12.01
C GLU A 8 -4.53 -20.91 10.82
N ASN A 9 -5.00 -22.13 11.09
CA ASN A 9 -5.43 -23.09 10.08
C ASN A 9 -6.96 -23.28 10.04
N THR A 10 -7.73 -22.47 10.77
CA THR A 10 -9.19 -22.60 10.82
C THR A 10 -9.89 -21.77 9.75
N TRP A 11 -10.97 -22.33 9.20
CA TRP A 11 -11.82 -21.71 8.17
C TRP A 11 -13.24 -21.47 8.68
N ALA A 12 -13.36 -21.01 9.93
CA ALA A 12 -14.63 -20.82 10.62
C ALA A 12 -15.62 -19.89 9.86
N SER A 13 -16.92 -19.95 10.14
CA SER A 13 -17.64 -20.88 11.05
C SER A 13 -18.26 -22.06 10.30
N PHE A 14 -18.48 -23.19 10.97
CA PHE A 14 -19.18 -24.38 10.45
C PHE A 14 -20.41 -24.75 11.30
N ASP A 15 -20.95 -23.79 12.05
CA ASP A 15 -22.23 -23.97 12.76
C ASP A 15 -23.39 -24.21 11.78
N ASP A 16 -24.50 -24.75 12.30
CA ASP A 16 -25.65 -25.15 11.47
C ASP A 16 -26.24 -23.99 10.65
N TYR A 17 -26.18 -22.75 11.15
CA TYR A 17 -26.70 -21.58 10.44
C TYR A 17 -25.79 -21.19 9.29
N THR A 18 -24.47 -21.15 9.53
CA THR A 18 -23.49 -20.83 8.47
C THR A 18 -23.55 -21.89 7.35
N VAL A 19 -23.63 -23.17 7.70
CA VAL A 19 -23.74 -24.26 6.71
C VAL A 19 -25.05 -24.16 5.93
N ALA A 20 -26.18 -23.91 6.60
CA ALA A 20 -27.47 -23.74 5.95
C ALA A 20 -27.47 -22.55 4.99
N ALA A 21 -26.90 -21.41 5.39
CA ALA A 21 -26.79 -20.21 4.55
C ALA A 21 -25.91 -20.45 3.31
N PHE A 22 -24.78 -21.14 3.48
CA PHE A 22 -23.92 -21.53 2.36
C PHE A 22 -24.63 -22.49 1.40
N GLN A 23 -25.31 -23.50 1.93
CA GLN A 23 -26.09 -24.46 1.13
C GLN A 23 -27.21 -23.76 0.37
N GLN A 24 -27.91 -22.82 0.99
CA GLN A 24 -28.94 -22.03 0.33
C GLN A 24 -28.37 -21.20 -0.84
N ARG A 25 -27.18 -20.61 -0.68
CA ARG A 25 -26.56 -19.75 -1.69
C ARG A 25 -25.91 -20.53 -2.83
N THR A 26 -25.35 -21.70 -2.55
CA THR A 26 -24.48 -22.41 -3.50
C THR A 26 -24.96 -23.80 -3.91
N GLY A 27 -25.91 -24.37 -3.17
CA GLY A 27 -26.35 -25.77 -3.30
C GLY A 27 -25.40 -26.80 -2.69
N LEU A 28 -24.32 -26.37 -2.02
CA LEU A 28 -23.29 -27.24 -1.46
C LEU A 28 -23.40 -27.36 0.06
N ASP A 29 -23.17 -28.55 0.61
CA ASP A 29 -23.02 -28.76 2.05
C ASP A 29 -21.56 -28.53 2.45
N ALA A 30 -21.30 -27.45 3.19
CA ALA A 30 -19.94 -27.05 3.58
C ALA A 30 -19.18 -28.15 4.35
N ARG A 31 -19.88 -29.05 5.04
CA ARG A 31 -19.26 -30.13 5.84
C ARG A 31 -18.89 -31.36 5.02
N ARG A 32 -19.40 -31.48 3.80
CA ARG A 32 -19.25 -32.67 2.95
C ARG A 32 -18.57 -32.39 1.63
N ASP A 33 -18.84 -31.22 1.05
CA ASP A 33 -18.49 -30.89 -0.33
C ASP A 33 -17.23 -30.01 -0.45
N LEU A 34 -16.61 -29.65 0.68
CA LEU A 34 -15.42 -28.80 0.74
C LEU A 34 -14.18 -29.58 1.16
N ILE A 35 -13.04 -29.21 0.56
CA ILE A 35 -11.71 -29.60 1.02
C ILE A 35 -11.02 -28.31 1.44
N LEU A 36 -10.90 -28.08 2.74
CA LEU A 36 -10.36 -26.84 3.29
C LEU A 36 -8.88 -26.70 2.96
N GLY A 37 -8.47 -25.50 2.54
CA GLY A 37 -7.10 -25.21 2.10
C GLY A 37 -6.79 -25.66 0.68
N ASP A 38 -7.67 -26.42 0.01
CA ASP A 38 -7.48 -26.77 -1.41
C ASP A 38 -7.96 -25.63 -2.32
N PHE A 39 -7.07 -24.65 -2.53
CA PHE A 39 -7.32 -23.53 -3.43
C PHE A 39 -7.52 -23.94 -4.90
N SER A 40 -7.26 -25.20 -5.29
CA SER A 40 -7.59 -25.69 -6.63
C SER A 40 -9.08 -26.06 -6.76
N SER A 41 -9.74 -26.37 -5.64
CA SER A 41 -11.15 -26.77 -5.59
C SER A 41 -12.09 -25.59 -5.84
N THR A 42 -12.96 -25.73 -6.84
CA THR A 42 -14.00 -24.73 -7.13
C THR A 42 -15.01 -24.59 -5.99
N ASN A 43 -15.29 -25.68 -5.26
CA ASN A 43 -16.19 -25.64 -4.10
C ASN A 43 -15.55 -24.87 -2.93
N PHE A 44 -14.26 -25.05 -2.68
CA PHE A 44 -13.56 -24.31 -1.64
C PHE A 44 -13.45 -22.81 -1.98
N ARG A 45 -13.23 -22.45 -3.26
CA ARG A 45 -13.28 -21.04 -3.69
C ARG A 45 -14.66 -20.40 -3.47
N LYS A 46 -15.75 -21.14 -3.70
CA LYS A 46 -17.11 -20.68 -3.36
C LYS A 46 -17.27 -20.43 -1.86
N TRP A 47 -16.62 -21.25 -1.02
CA TRP A 47 -16.61 -21.04 0.44
C TRP A 47 -15.87 -19.76 0.83
N ILE A 48 -14.72 -19.50 0.22
CA ILE A 48 -13.98 -18.23 0.38
C ILE A 48 -14.87 -17.04 0.02
N ASP A 49 -15.46 -17.05 -1.18
CA ASP A 49 -16.33 -15.97 -1.66
C ASP A 49 -17.54 -15.75 -0.76
N PHE A 50 -18.16 -16.83 -0.31
CA PHE A 50 -19.30 -16.78 0.60
C PHE A 50 -18.95 -16.06 1.89
N ARG A 51 -17.81 -16.38 2.51
CA ARG A 51 -17.43 -15.78 3.80
C ARG A 51 -17.07 -14.30 3.67
N ILE A 52 -16.28 -13.95 2.66
CA ILE A 52 -15.94 -12.54 2.37
C ILE A 52 -17.21 -11.72 2.14
N ALA A 53 -18.13 -12.23 1.31
CA ALA A 53 -19.40 -11.56 1.04
C ALA A 53 -20.25 -11.45 2.31
N THR A 54 -20.35 -12.52 3.11
CA THR A 54 -21.18 -12.54 4.33
C THR A 54 -20.72 -11.51 5.36
N LEU A 55 -19.41 -11.42 5.63
CA LEU A 55 -18.88 -10.42 6.57
C LEU A 55 -19.01 -8.99 6.03
N THR A 56 -18.82 -8.79 4.73
CA THR A 56 -19.04 -7.49 4.10
C THR A 56 -20.51 -7.07 4.15
N ASP A 57 -21.43 -8.00 3.91
CA ASP A 57 -22.88 -7.79 3.97
C ASP A 57 -23.33 -7.47 5.39
N PHE A 58 -22.75 -8.14 6.40
CA PHE A 58 -23.02 -7.86 7.81
C PHE A 58 -22.62 -6.43 8.22
N LEU A 59 -21.44 -5.95 7.80
CA LEU A 59 -21.04 -4.56 8.06
C LEU A 59 -21.94 -3.55 7.32
N ARG A 60 -22.39 -3.90 6.11
CA ARG A 60 -23.35 -3.08 5.37
C ARG A 60 -24.68 -3.00 6.11
N GLU A 61 -25.18 -4.11 6.62
CA GLU A 61 -26.40 -4.17 7.42
C GLU A 61 -26.30 -3.32 8.69
N ILE A 62 -25.18 -3.42 9.43
CA ILE A 62 -24.92 -2.56 10.61
C ILE A 62 -25.03 -1.08 10.23
N ARG A 63 -24.37 -0.68 9.14
CA ARG A 63 -24.39 0.71 8.67
C ARG A 63 -25.78 1.16 8.27
N ASP A 64 -26.48 0.37 7.49
CA ASP A 64 -27.80 0.73 6.97
C ASP A 64 -28.82 0.80 8.12
N ASN A 65 -28.76 -0.11 9.10
CA ASN A 65 -29.58 -0.07 10.32
C ASN A 65 -29.26 1.15 11.19
N ALA A 66 -27.97 1.46 11.39
CA ALA A 66 -27.57 2.65 12.13
C ALA A 66 -28.07 3.94 11.45
N ARG A 67 -28.02 3.99 10.11
CA ARG A 67 -28.48 5.13 9.32
C ARG A 67 -29.99 5.27 9.22
N ALA A 68 -30.74 4.19 9.39
CA ALA A 68 -32.19 4.25 9.54
C ALA A 68 -32.60 5.06 10.77
N ILE A 69 -31.75 5.12 11.81
CA ILE A 69 -31.95 5.93 13.01
C ILE A 69 -31.32 7.33 12.86
N ASN A 70 -30.07 7.39 12.38
CA ASN A 70 -29.37 8.65 12.11
C ASN A 70 -28.60 8.59 10.79
N PRO A 71 -29.08 9.23 9.71
CA PRO A 71 -28.45 9.18 8.39
C PRO A 71 -26.99 9.65 8.34
N THR A 72 -26.53 10.44 9.32
CA THR A 72 -25.17 10.99 9.35
C THR A 72 -24.20 10.11 10.16
N ILE A 73 -24.65 9.02 10.76
CA ILE A 73 -23.76 8.13 11.53
C ILE A 73 -22.74 7.48 10.58
N MET A 74 -21.48 7.50 11.01
CA MET A 74 -20.39 6.82 10.32
C MET A 74 -20.14 5.46 10.97
N VAL A 75 -19.90 4.44 10.15
CA VAL A 75 -19.43 3.13 10.61
C VAL A 75 -17.96 2.98 10.25
N ILE A 76 -17.14 2.76 11.28
CA ILE A 76 -15.69 2.64 11.19
C ILE A 76 -15.29 1.35 11.94
N PRO A 77 -15.18 0.20 11.27
CA PRO A 77 -14.67 -0.99 11.89
C PRO A 77 -13.16 -0.88 12.12
N GLU A 78 -12.72 -1.47 13.21
CA GLU A 78 -11.34 -1.93 13.35
C GLU A 78 -11.22 -3.26 12.60
N ILE A 79 -10.25 -3.36 11.70
CA ILE A 79 -10.04 -4.55 10.87
C ILE A 79 -8.60 -5.03 11.02
N TYR A 80 -8.49 -6.29 11.44
CA TYR A 80 -7.42 -7.21 11.07
C TYR A 80 -8.05 -8.26 10.15
N PRO A 81 -7.44 -8.61 9.01
CA PRO A 81 -6.04 -8.38 8.61
C PRO A 81 -5.90 -7.42 7.40
N GLY A 82 -4.70 -7.33 6.81
CA GLY A 82 -4.40 -6.47 5.67
C GLY A 82 -4.70 -7.07 4.29
N ILE A 83 -3.75 -6.99 3.36
CA ILE A 83 -3.84 -7.56 2.00
C ILE A 83 -3.41 -9.04 1.93
N GLU A 84 -3.02 -9.62 3.06
CA GLU A 84 -2.39 -10.92 3.20
C GLU A 84 -3.38 -12.10 3.12
N GLU A 85 -2.89 -13.34 3.30
CA GLU A 85 -3.71 -14.56 3.31
C GLU A 85 -4.89 -14.43 4.24
N GLU A 86 -4.63 -13.85 5.40
CA GLU A 86 -5.52 -13.86 6.52
C GLU A 86 -6.84 -13.22 6.15
N ALA A 87 -6.85 -12.25 5.22
CA ALA A 87 -8.08 -11.58 4.78
C ALA A 87 -9.02 -12.57 4.09
N THR A 88 -8.45 -13.50 3.31
CA THR A 88 -9.15 -14.63 2.70
C THR A 88 -9.57 -15.64 3.76
N ARG A 89 -8.66 -15.97 4.70
CA ARG A 89 -8.85 -17.02 5.70
C ARG A 89 -9.88 -16.68 6.76
N VAL A 90 -9.91 -15.44 7.24
CA VAL A 90 -10.91 -14.99 8.23
C VAL A 90 -12.14 -14.39 7.55
N GLY A 91 -12.04 -14.00 6.27
CA GLY A 91 -13.11 -13.39 5.47
C GLY A 91 -13.28 -11.88 5.71
N ALA A 92 -12.44 -11.27 6.53
CA ALA A 92 -12.44 -9.83 6.76
C ALA A 92 -11.60 -9.12 5.70
N ASP A 93 -12.21 -8.94 4.53
CA ASP A 93 -11.52 -8.40 3.37
C ASP A 93 -11.57 -6.87 3.33
N VAL A 94 -10.43 -6.21 3.55
CA VAL A 94 -10.33 -4.75 3.53
C VAL A 94 -10.69 -4.13 2.17
N TYR A 95 -10.42 -4.80 1.05
CA TYR A 95 -10.77 -4.30 -0.27
C TYR A 95 -12.28 -4.22 -0.41
N GLU A 96 -12.98 -5.33 -0.11
CA GLU A 96 -14.44 -5.41 -0.21
C GLU A 96 -15.14 -4.53 0.84
N MET A 97 -14.66 -4.56 2.09
CA MET A 97 -15.27 -3.83 3.20
C MET A 97 -15.24 -2.31 3.00
N TYR A 98 -14.23 -1.75 2.35
CA TYR A 98 -14.19 -0.31 2.05
C TYR A 98 -15.39 0.18 1.23
N ALA A 99 -16.06 -0.68 0.45
CA ALA A 99 -17.31 -0.31 -0.24
C ALA A 99 -18.53 -0.31 0.70
N ALA A 100 -18.47 -1.04 1.80
CA ALA A 100 -19.56 -1.19 2.77
C ALA A 100 -19.48 -0.19 3.94
N VAL A 101 -18.31 0.38 4.25
CA VAL A 101 -18.13 1.26 5.43
C VAL A 101 -17.61 2.66 5.08
N ASP A 102 -17.58 3.59 6.04
CA ASP A 102 -17.23 5.00 5.79
C ASP A 102 -15.72 5.27 5.90
N ALA A 103 -15.05 4.54 6.78
CA ALA A 103 -13.60 4.47 6.91
C ALA A 103 -13.23 3.13 7.56
N ILE A 104 -11.94 2.79 7.57
CA ILE A 104 -11.43 1.62 8.31
C ILE A 104 -10.28 2.07 9.19
N ALA A 105 -10.24 1.56 10.41
CA ALA A 105 -9.07 1.56 11.27
C ALA A 105 -8.36 0.20 11.14
N HIS A 106 -7.22 0.17 10.47
CA HIS A 106 -6.48 -1.06 10.17
C HIS A 106 -5.52 -1.36 11.29
N GLU A 107 -5.65 -2.52 11.92
CA GLU A 107 -4.54 -3.14 12.64
C GLU A 107 -3.64 -3.83 11.62
N TYR A 108 -2.69 -3.07 11.05
CA TYR A 108 -1.91 -3.59 9.93
C TYR A 108 -0.66 -4.34 10.38
N GLU A 109 -0.79 -5.65 10.47
CA GLU A 109 0.29 -6.59 10.76
C GLU A 109 0.49 -7.54 9.57
N PHE A 110 1.74 -7.93 9.31
CA PHE A 110 2.05 -8.86 8.22
C PHE A 110 3.31 -9.69 8.53
N GLY A 111 3.33 -10.91 8.01
CA GLY A 111 4.42 -11.86 8.24
C GLY A 111 4.31 -12.52 9.61
N GLU A 112 5.36 -13.22 10.02
CA GLU A 112 5.45 -13.85 11.34
C GLU A 112 6.26 -12.97 12.30
N GLY A 113 5.90 -12.99 13.60
CA GLY A 113 6.71 -12.41 14.66
C GLY A 113 6.23 -11.06 15.19
N ASP A 114 7.17 -10.27 15.72
CA ASP A 114 6.90 -8.96 16.29
C ASP A 114 6.72 -7.91 15.16
N HIS A 115 5.55 -7.27 15.11
CA HIS A 115 5.20 -6.28 14.08
C HIS A 115 5.40 -4.83 14.51
N MET A 116 6.02 -4.58 15.67
CA MET A 116 6.18 -3.23 16.22
C MET A 116 7.15 -2.38 15.40
N ALA A 117 6.99 -1.05 15.45
CA ALA A 117 7.91 -0.16 14.74
C ALA A 117 9.38 -0.32 15.20
N SER A 118 9.62 -0.76 16.44
CA SER A 118 10.95 -1.07 16.97
C SER A 118 11.58 -2.35 16.40
N SER A 119 10.79 -3.29 15.89
CA SER A 119 11.26 -4.59 15.37
C SER A 119 11.42 -4.61 13.84
N ARG A 120 10.85 -3.63 13.13
CA ARG A 120 10.86 -3.62 11.65
C ARG A 120 12.26 -3.45 11.06
N SER A 121 12.61 -4.35 10.15
CA SER A 121 13.74 -4.18 9.25
C SER A 121 13.45 -3.13 8.17
N GLN A 122 14.47 -2.76 7.39
CA GLN A 122 14.28 -1.86 6.24
C GLN A 122 13.27 -2.44 5.24
N LEU A 123 13.33 -3.76 4.98
CA LEU A 123 12.37 -4.41 4.09
C LEU A 123 10.95 -4.34 4.65
N ASP A 124 10.77 -4.57 5.95
CA ASP A 124 9.45 -4.50 6.59
C ASP A 124 8.86 -3.09 6.44
N TRP A 125 9.66 -2.04 6.57
CA TRP A 125 9.18 -0.68 6.32
C TRP A 125 8.70 -0.46 4.89
N PHE A 126 9.40 -0.99 3.88
CA PHE A 126 8.96 -0.91 2.48
C PHE A 126 7.70 -1.74 2.21
N LEU A 127 7.58 -2.94 2.79
CA LEU A 127 6.37 -3.76 2.69
C LEU A 127 5.18 -3.08 3.39
N TYR A 128 5.43 -2.43 4.53
CA TYR A 128 4.43 -1.64 5.24
C TYR A 128 3.93 -0.46 4.39
N GLN A 129 4.83 0.28 3.73
CA GLN A 129 4.46 1.32 2.77
C GLN A 129 3.61 0.75 1.62
N ALA A 130 4.01 -0.37 1.03
CA ALA A 130 3.27 -1.01 -0.07
C ALA A 130 1.85 -1.44 0.33
N GLY A 131 1.69 -2.03 1.52
CA GLY A 131 0.38 -2.40 2.08
C GLY A 131 -0.50 -1.18 2.32
N MET A 132 0.01 -0.15 3.00
CA MET A 132 -0.76 1.06 3.27
C MET A 132 -1.16 1.81 2.00
N LEU A 133 -0.29 1.88 0.99
CA LEU A 133 -0.63 2.47 -0.32
C LEU A 133 -1.73 1.68 -1.04
N SER A 134 -1.79 0.36 -0.83
CA SER A 134 -2.90 -0.47 -1.28
C SER A 134 -4.19 -0.10 -0.55
N PHE A 135 -4.18 0.05 0.78
CA PHE A 135 -5.35 0.49 1.55
C PHE A 135 -5.84 1.88 1.14
N ARG A 136 -4.92 2.83 0.87
CA ARG A 136 -5.28 4.16 0.37
C ARG A 136 -6.01 4.08 -0.97
N ALA A 137 -5.58 3.19 -1.87
CA ALA A 137 -6.28 2.97 -3.13
C ALA A 137 -7.65 2.31 -2.92
N PHE A 138 -7.77 1.36 -1.99
CA PHE A 138 -9.04 0.70 -1.69
C PHE A 138 -10.06 1.67 -1.08
N ALA A 139 -9.59 2.62 -0.27
CA ALA A 139 -10.41 3.63 0.38
C ALA A 139 -11.07 4.62 -0.61
N GLN A 140 -10.57 4.76 -1.84
CA GLN A 140 -11.12 5.64 -2.89
C GLN A 140 -11.46 7.06 -2.38
N GLY A 141 -10.51 7.67 -1.66
CA GLY A 141 -10.65 9.02 -1.10
C GLY A 141 -11.21 9.09 0.32
N LYS A 142 -11.72 7.98 0.88
CA LYS A 142 -12.08 7.89 2.30
C LYS A 142 -10.83 7.95 3.18
N ALA A 143 -11.00 8.24 4.47
CA ALA A 143 -9.92 8.18 5.44
C ALA A 143 -9.47 6.72 5.67
N THR A 144 -8.17 6.55 5.93
CA THR A 144 -7.56 5.30 6.37
C THR A 144 -6.85 5.60 7.68
N TRP A 145 -7.25 4.93 8.76
CA TRP A 145 -6.53 4.98 10.04
C TRP A 145 -5.69 3.73 10.15
N ILE A 146 -4.45 3.85 10.60
CA ILE A 146 -3.59 2.68 10.79
C ILE A 146 -3.29 2.57 12.28
N LEU A 147 -4.03 1.69 12.94
CA LEU A 147 -3.71 1.20 14.26
C LEU A 147 -2.47 0.31 14.14
N ASN A 148 -1.44 0.65 14.88
CA ASN A 148 -0.25 -0.17 14.99
C ASN A 148 0.48 0.11 16.28
N TYR A 149 1.40 -0.77 16.63
CA TYR A 149 2.18 -0.64 17.84
C TYR A 149 3.57 -0.13 17.48
N SER A 150 3.99 1.01 18.04
CA SER A 150 5.34 1.49 17.82
C SER A 150 6.37 0.75 18.67
N TRP A 151 6.01 0.41 19.91
CA TRP A 151 6.92 -0.14 20.90
C TRP A 151 6.14 -0.91 21.97
N ASP A 152 6.68 -2.04 22.44
CA ASP A 152 6.13 -2.79 23.58
C ASP A 152 7.25 -3.45 24.41
N GLY A 153 7.95 -2.66 25.23
CA GLY A 153 8.96 -3.18 26.15
C GLY A 153 10.35 -3.41 25.55
N ASP A 154 10.61 -2.98 24.32
CA ASP A 154 11.94 -3.10 23.69
C ASP A 154 13.00 -2.36 24.52
N LYS A 155 14.00 -3.10 24.99
CA LYS A 155 15.04 -2.61 25.91
C LYS A 155 16.12 -1.77 25.24
N ASN A 156 16.24 -1.85 23.92
CA ASN A 156 17.33 -1.26 23.15
C ASN A 156 16.87 -0.10 22.27
N VAL A 157 15.56 0.06 22.09
CA VAL A 157 14.95 1.11 21.28
C VAL A 157 14.20 2.08 22.16
N ASP A 158 14.46 3.38 21.99
CA ASP A 158 13.69 4.44 22.63
C ASP A 158 12.27 4.48 22.05
N PRO A 159 11.20 4.38 22.88
CA PRO A 159 9.82 4.41 22.41
C PRO A 159 9.49 5.66 21.60
N ARG A 160 10.14 6.79 21.89
CA ARG A 160 9.95 8.06 21.15
C ARG A 160 10.41 7.94 19.71
N GLU A 161 11.53 7.28 19.47
CA GLU A 161 12.11 7.14 18.14
C GLU A 161 11.33 6.12 17.30
N ALA A 162 10.82 5.04 17.92
CA ALA A 162 9.93 4.09 17.28
C ALA A 162 8.57 4.73 16.92
N MET A 163 7.99 5.52 17.82
CA MET A 163 6.75 6.27 17.55
C MET A 163 6.91 7.25 16.38
N LYS A 164 8.04 7.97 16.33
CA LYS A 164 8.36 8.87 15.20
C LYS A 164 8.49 8.14 13.88
N ASN A 165 9.09 6.95 13.84
CA ASN A 165 9.14 6.11 12.63
C ASN A 165 7.75 5.70 12.17
N LEU A 166 6.91 5.24 13.10
CA LEU A 166 5.56 4.83 12.79
C LEU A 166 4.73 5.98 12.22
N ALA A 167 4.74 7.13 12.90
CA ALA A 167 4.03 8.32 12.47
C ALA A 167 4.53 8.83 11.12
N MET A 168 5.85 8.95 10.93
CA MET A 168 6.44 9.35 9.65
C MET A 168 5.97 8.42 8.53
N SER A 169 6.08 7.11 8.71
CA SER A 169 5.72 6.12 7.70
C SER A 169 4.24 6.24 7.29
N GLN A 170 3.32 6.33 8.26
CA GLN A 170 1.88 6.41 8.02
C GLN A 170 1.45 7.75 7.41
N VAL A 171 2.04 8.87 7.85
CA VAL A 171 1.72 10.20 7.31
C VAL A 171 2.23 10.36 5.86
N MET A 172 3.41 9.84 5.53
CA MET A 172 3.96 9.96 4.17
C MET A 172 3.14 9.20 3.12
N VAL A 173 2.43 8.13 3.49
CA VAL A 173 1.45 7.47 2.59
C VAL A 173 0.07 8.16 2.58
N GLY A 174 -0.18 9.11 3.47
CA GLY A 174 -1.45 9.82 3.60
C GLY A 174 -2.49 9.07 4.43
N ALA A 175 -2.05 8.24 5.37
CA ALA A 175 -2.90 7.60 6.35
C ALA A 175 -2.85 8.33 7.71
N ASN A 176 -3.91 8.20 8.49
CA ASN A 176 -3.99 8.79 9.82
C ASN A 176 -3.22 7.95 10.83
N PHE A 177 -2.39 8.63 11.62
CA PHE A 177 -1.51 7.99 12.59
C PHE A 177 -2.25 7.55 13.84
N TRP A 178 -2.14 6.26 14.19
CA TRP A 178 -2.64 5.73 15.46
C TRP A 178 -1.65 4.73 16.07
N ASP A 179 -1.08 5.12 17.20
CA ASP A 179 -0.24 4.27 18.06
C ASP A 179 -0.97 3.83 19.35
N ALA A 180 -0.58 2.73 19.96
CA ALA A 180 -1.01 2.42 21.32
C ALA A 180 0.09 1.63 22.08
N PRO A 181 0.14 1.70 23.43
CA PRO A 181 1.02 0.87 24.23
C PRO A 181 0.54 -0.59 24.22
N GLY A 182 1.22 -1.42 23.43
CA GLY A 182 0.96 -2.85 23.30
C GLY A 182 -0.52 -3.21 23.14
N HIS A 183 -0.86 -4.44 23.52
CA HIS A 183 -2.22 -4.97 23.39
C HIS A 183 -3.22 -4.44 24.44
N VAL A 184 -2.79 -3.58 25.36
CA VAL A 184 -3.72 -2.90 26.31
C VAL A 184 -4.56 -1.85 25.57
N MET A 185 -4.09 -1.37 24.41
CA MET A 185 -4.80 -0.46 23.51
C MET A 185 -5.31 0.82 24.19
N ALA A 186 -4.65 1.25 25.26
CA ALA A 186 -4.99 2.45 26.02
C ALA A 186 -3.74 3.27 26.33
N GLY A 187 -3.79 4.58 26.07
CA GLY A 187 -2.70 5.51 26.36
C GLY A 187 -1.78 5.79 25.17
N SER A 188 -0.51 6.12 25.46
CA SER A 188 0.54 6.44 24.48
C SER A 188 1.87 5.92 24.98
N ASN A 189 2.73 5.41 24.09
CA ASN A 189 4.09 4.98 24.47
C ASN A 189 4.95 6.15 24.98
N ASP A 190 4.64 7.37 24.52
CA ASP A 190 5.18 8.63 25.01
C ASP A 190 4.19 9.77 24.68
N LEU A 191 3.56 10.36 25.69
CA LEU A 191 2.56 11.43 25.49
C LEU A 191 3.16 12.71 24.90
N PRO A 192 4.34 13.21 25.35
CA PRO A 192 4.95 14.40 24.76
C PRO A 192 5.28 14.25 23.26
N THR A 193 5.85 13.12 22.84
CA THR A 193 6.15 12.86 21.43
C THR A 193 4.88 12.76 20.59
N ARG A 194 3.83 12.11 21.13
CA ARG A 194 2.53 12.08 20.48
C ARG A 194 1.96 13.49 20.27
N ALA A 195 2.00 14.35 21.29
CA ALA A 195 1.54 15.73 21.18
C ALA A 195 2.31 16.48 20.08
N LEU A 196 3.64 16.38 20.08
CA LEU A 196 4.49 16.97 19.05
C LEU A 196 4.12 16.52 17.62
N ILE A 197 3.81 15.23 17.44
CA ILE A 197 3.39 14.68 16.14
C ILE A 197 2.05 15.28 15.72
N PHE A 198 1.06 15.30 16.60
CA PHE A 198 -0.27 15.83 16.27
C PHE A 198 -0.27 17.35 16.07
N ASP A 199 0.50 18.11 16.85
CA ASP A 199 0.66 19.56 16.64
C ASP A 199 1.26 19.87 15.26
N TRP A 200 2.26 19.08 14.84
CA TRP A 200 2.86 19.23 13.51
C TRP A 200 1.89 18.83 12.40
N ILE A 201 1.12 17.76 12.61
CA ILE A 201 0.07 17.33 11.67
C ILE A 201 -0.99 18.43 11.52
N GLU A 202 -1.52 18.97 12.62
CA GLU A 202 -2.55 20.03 12.61
C GLU A 202 -2.07 21.25 11.82
N LYS A 203 -0.83 21.69 12.07
CA LYS A 203 -0.24 22.84 11.37
C LYS A 203 -0.07 22.63 9.86
N HIS A 204 0.03 21.40 9.40
CA HIS A 204 0.37 21.07 8.01
C HIS A 204 -0.67 20.18 7.32
N GLU A 205 -1.84 19.96 7.91
CA GLU A 205 -2.84 18.96 7.52
C GLU A 205 -3.20 19.05 6.03
N ARG A 206 -3.27 20.27 5.49
CA ARG A 206 -3.63 20.52 4.09
C ARG A 206 -2.62 19.93 3.11
N ASN A 207 -1.33 19.96 3.43
CA ASN A 207 -0.28 19.34 2.60
C ASN A 207 -0.18 17.82 2.84
N LEU A 208 -0.62 17.34 4.01
CA LEU A 208 -0.49 15.94 4.40
C LEU A 208 -1.69 15.09 3.95
N TYR A 209 -2.90 15.62 4.04
CA TYR A 209 -4.16 14.86 3.98
C TYR A 209 -5.15 15.31 2.90
N SER A 210 -4.90 16.42 2.21
CA SER A 210 -5.71 16.78 1.04
C SER A 210 -5.69 15.66 -0.02
N PRO A 211 -6.75 15.54 -0.84
CA PRO A 211 -6.83 14.51 -1.87
C PRO A 211 -5.58 14.46 -2.74
N ARG A 212 -5.00 13.26 -2.84
CA ARG A 212 -3.83 12.97 -3.67
C ARG A 212 -4.31 12.36 -4.98
N LEU A 213 -4.06 13.06 -6.09
CA LEU A 213 -4.42 12.60 -7.43
C LEU A 213 -3.16 12.16 -8.18
N PRO A 214 -3.21 11.10 -9.01
CA PRO A 214 -2.04 10.74 -9.81
C PRO A 214 -1.67 11.86 -10.81
N MET A 215 -0.42 11.89 -11.27
CA MET A 215 0.04 12.73 -12.39
C MET A 215 0.23 11.86 -13.64
N HIS A 216 1.24 11.00 -13.61
CA HIS A 216 1.62 10.10 -14.69
C HIS A 216 1.99 8.73 -14.11
N PRO A 217 1.05 8.04 -13.43
CA PRO A 217 1.37 6.86 -12.67
C PRO A 217 1.68 5.66 -13.56
N VAL A 218 2.56 4.79 -13.08
CA VAL A 218 2.55 3.37 -13.44
C VAL A 218 1.40 2.71 -12.69
N GLY A 219 0.46 2.10 -13.41
CA GLY A 219 -0.64 1.35 -12.81
C GLY A 219 -0.14 0.01 -12.33
N VAL A 220 -0.47 -0.40 -11.11
CA VAL A 220 -0.19 -1.75 -10.61
C VAL A 220 -1.51 -2.40 -10.21
N TYR A 221 -1.88 -3.46 -10.94
CA TYR A 221 -3.16 -4.12 -10.75
C TYR A 221 -3.16 -4.99 -9.49
N PHE A 222 -4.07 -4.68 -8.56
CA PHE A 222 -4.44 -5.57 -7.48
C PHE A 222 -5.62 -6.45 -7.93
N SER A 223 -5.40 -7.77 -8.03
CA SER A 223 -6.46 -8.75 -8.31
C SER A 223 -6.92 -9.39 -6.99
N PRO A 224 -8.13 -9.06 -6.49
CA PRO A 224 -8.67 -9.67 -5.28
C PRO A 224 -8.73 -11.19 -5.41
N LYS A 225 -9.20 -11.70 -6.56
CA LYS A 225 -9.32 -13.14 -6.80
C LYS A 225 -8.00 -13.88 -6.89
N SER A 226 -6.95 -13.26 -7.44
CA SER A 226 -5.62 -13.87 -7.37
C SER A 226 -5.05 -13.87 -5.96
N ARG A 227 -5.30 -12.84 -5.16
CA ARG A 227 -4.96 -12.87 -3.72
C ARG A 227 -5.78 -13.93 -2.98
N ASP A 228 -7.05 -14.10 -3.30
CA ASP A 228 -7.92 -15.07 -2.63
C ASP A 228 -7.55 -16.52 -2.95
N TYR A 229 -7.15 -16.82 -4.19
CA TYR A 229 -7.03 -18.20 -4.68
C TYR A 229 -5.61 -18.66 -5.02
N ASP A 230 -4.64 -17.75 -5.07
CA ASP A 230 -3.26 -18.03 -5.51
C ASP A 230 -2.27 -17.00 -4.94
N GLN A 231 -2.44 -16.71 -3.66
CA GLN A 231 -1.65 -15.73 -2.94
C GLN A 231 -0.14 -15.95 -3.00
N ASP A 232 0.33 -17.20 -2.93
CA ASP A 232 1.76 -17.54 -2.93
C ASP A 232 2.44 -17.06 -4.21
N SER A 233 1.68 -17.02 -5.30
CA SER A 233 2.13 -16.44 -6.56
C SER A 233 1.93 -14.93 -6.56
N PHE A 234 0.73 -14.48 -6.22
CA PHE A 234 0.32 -13.10 -6.42
C PHE A 234 0.99 -12.12 -5.44
N LEU A 235 0.94 -12.36 -4.13
CA LEU A 235 1.39 -11.40 -3.13
C LEU A 235 2.88 -11.06 -3.20
N PRO A 236 3.81 -12.04 -3.33
CA PRO A 236 5.23 -11.70 -3.51
C PRO A 236 5.50 -10.90 -4.78
N SER A 237 4.76 -11.18 -5.86
CA SER A 237 4.87 -10.47 -7.13
C SER A 237 4.38 -9.03 -7.01
N TYR A 238 3.19 -8.86 -6.43
CA TYR A 238 2.54 -7.57 -6.25
C TYR A 238 3.36 -6.66 -5.34
N ARG A 239 3.69 -7.13 -4.14
CA ARG A 239 4.54 -6.39 -3.18
C ARG A 239 5.90 -6.07 -3.78
N GLY A 240 6.53 -7.02 -4.45
CA GLY A 240 7.83 -6.82 -5.08
C GLY A 240 7.81 -5.73 -6.16
N VAL A 241 6.76 -5.66 -6.99
CA VAL A 241 6.59 -4.55 -7.95
C VAL A 241 6.42 -3.21 -7.22
N LEU A 242 5.56 -3.13 -6.20
CA LEU A 242 5.36 -1.89 -5.46
C LEU A 242 6.65 -1.40 -4.78
N VAL A 243 7.37 -2.28 -4.10
CA VAL A 243 8.65 -1.96 -3.46
C VAL A 243 9.67 -1.52 -4.50
N LEU A 244 9.75 -2.19 -5.64
CA LEU A 244 10.63 -1.77 -6.72
C LEU A 244 10.34 -0.34 -7.20
N LEU A 245 9.06 -0.01 -7.44
CA LEU A 245 8.67 1.33 -7.90
C LEU A 245 8.97 2.39 -6.82
N LEU A 246 8.75 2.08 -5.53
CA LEU A 246 9.15 2.95 -4.42
C LEU A 246 10.67 3.22 -4.39
N GLN A 247 11.50 2.19 -4.57
CA GLN A 247 12.97 2.30 -4.54
C GLN A 247 13.57 2.95 -5.79
N LYS A 248 12.87 2.88 -6.92
CA LYS A 248 13.25 3.54 -8.18
C LYS A 248 12.57 4.91 -8.34
N HIS A 249 11.84 5.35 -7.33
CA HIS A 249 11.13 6.62 -7.25
C HIS A 249 10.26 6.89 -8.48
N LEU A 250 9.52 5.87 -8.91
CA LEU A 250 8.52 5.97 -9.96
C LEU A 250 7.13 6.13 -9.35
N GLU A 251 6.37 7.11 -9.84
CA GLU A 251 4.99 7.29 -9.40
C GLU A 251 4.18 6.06 -9.78
N PHE A 252 3.35 5.57 -8.86
CA PHE A 252 2.43 4.50 -9.17
C PHE A 252 1.07 4.70 -8.56
N GLN A 253 0.09 4.04 -9.15
CA GLN A 253 -1.27 3.95 -8.66
C GLN A 253 -1.65 2.48 -8.56
N VAL A 254 -2.14 2.05 -7.40
CA VAL A 254 -2.79 0.74 -7.30
C VAL A 254 -4.14 0.80 -8.01
N VAL A 255 -4.29 -0.03 -9.04
CA VAL A 255 -5.50 -0.16 -9.85
C VAL A 255 -6.23 -1.43 -9.41
N THR A 256 -7.55 -1.36 -9.26
CA THR A 256 -8.38 -2.47 -8.78
C THR A 256 -9.53 -2.70 -9.77
N PRO A 257 -10.31 -3.79 -9.64
CA PRO A 257 -11.54 -3.95 -10.41
C PRO A 257 -12.45 -2.71 -10.38
N ARG A 258 -12.61 -2.06 -9.22
CA ARG A 258 -13.40 -0.82 -9.03
C ARG A 258 -12.86 0.39 -9.78
N THR A 259 -11.56 0.44 -10.07
CA THR A 259 -10.91 1.64 -10.62
C THR A 259 -10.34 1.44 -12.02
N LEU A 260 -10.34 0.20 -12.55
CA LEU A 260 -9.75 -0.14 -13.84
C LEU A 260 -10.32 0.68 -15.00
N SER A 261 -11.63 0.93 -15.04
CA SER A 261 -12.28 1.68 -16.12
C SER A 261 -11.97 3.18 -16.10
N ALA A 262 -11.60 3.73 -14.93
CA ALA A 262 -11.25 5.14 -14.75
C ALA A 262 -9.74 5.39 -14.76
N TYR A 263 -8.94 4.34 -14.87
CA TYR A 263 -7.49 4.44 -14.91
C TYR A 263 -7.04 5.09 -16.23
N TYR A 264 -6.22 6.14 -16.13
CA TYR A 264 -5.81 6.97 -17.27
C TYR A 264 -4.30 6.98 -17.52
N GLY A 265 -3.51 6.28 -16.70
CA GLY A 265 -2.06 6.20 -16.91
C GLY A 265 -1.70 5.36 -18.13
N GLU A 266 -0.47 5.51 -18.62
CA GLU A 266 -0.05 4.92 -19.90
C GLU A 266 0.29 3.43 -19.81
N VAL A 267 0.69 2.96 -18.63
CA VAL A 267 1.15 1.60 -18.38
C VAL A 267 0.33 0.97 -17.27
N LEU A 268 -0.05 -0.29 -17.43
CA LEU A 268 -0.65 -1.11 -16.38
C LEU A 268 0.13 -2.42 -16.21
N VAL A 269 0.64 -2.66 -15.01
CA VAL A 269 1.38 -3.86 -14.62
C VAL A 269 0.44 -4.87 -13.97
N LEU A 270 0.48 -6.12 -14.42
CA LEU A 270 -0.26 -7.25 -13.85
C LEU A 270 0.73 -8.25 -13.23
N PRO A 271 0.98 -8.16 -11.91
CA PRO A 271 1.95 -9.01 -11.23
C PRO A 271 1.39 -10.40 -10.93
N SER A 272 1.78 -11.42 -11.70
CA SER A 272 1.35 -12.82 -11.56
C SER A 272 -0.16 -13.01 -11.40
N VAL A 273 -0.95 -12.27 -12.19
CA VAL A 273 -2.42 -12.33 -12.13
C VAL A 273 -2.90 -13.63 -12.78
N SER A 274 -3.43 -14.52 -11.94
CA SER A 274 -3.92 -15.86 -12.27
C SER A 274 -5.44 -15.98 -12.36
N PHE A 275 -6.19 -15.05 -11.80
CA PHE A 275 -7.65 -15.04 -11.81
C PHE A 275 -8.16 -13.64 -12.16
N LEU A 276 -9.09 -13.62 -13.11
CA LEU A 276 -9.79 -12.44 -13.59
C LEU A 276 -11.21 -12.82 -14.00
N GLU A 277 -12.17 -12.01 -13.60
CA GLU A 277 -13.54 -12.05 -14.08
C GLU A 277 -13.66 -11.47 -15.50
N GLU A 278 -14.78 -11.76 -16.17
CA GLU A 278 -14.96 -11.34 -17.56
C GLU A 278 -15.03 -9.82 -17.74
N GLU A 279 -15.59 -9.08 -16.78
CA GLU A 279 -15.59 -7.62 -16.82
C GLU A 279 -14.18 -7.05 -16.62
N GLU A 280 -13.35 -7.65 -15.77
CA GLU A 280 -11.94 -7.26 -15.63
C GLU A 280 -11.19 -7.49 -16.95
N LYS A 281 -11.33 -8.68 -17.56
CA LYS A 281 -10.71 -8.97 -18.87
C LYS A 281 -11.16 -8.00 -19.96
N LYS A 282 -12.44 -7.63 -19.97
CA LYS A 282 -13.00 -6.63 -20.89
C LYS A 282 -12.42 -5.24 -20.63
N GLY A 283 -12.27 -4.85 -19.37
CA GLY A 283 -11.59 -3.62 -18.98
C GLY A 283 -10.14 -3.57 -19.48
N LEU A 284 -9.37 -4.64 -19.29
CA LEU A 284 -7.99 -4.75 -19.77
C LEU A 284 -7.91 -4.68 -21.31
N ARG A 285 -8.81 -5.35 -22.03
CA ARG A 285 -8.91 -5.23 -23.50
C ARG A 285 -9.22 -3.80 -23.94
N SER A 286 -10.10 -3.12 -23.22
CA SER A 286 -10.44 -1.73 -23.49
C SER A 286 -9.23 -0.81 -23.28
N PHE A 287 -8.50 -0.99 -22.18
CA PHE A 287 -7.28 -0.24 -21.87
C PHE A 287 -6.24 -0.34 -23.00
N VAL A 288 -5.96 -1.56 -23.49
CA VAL A 288 -5.05 -1.79 -24.62
C VAL A 288 -5.58 -1.16 -25.91
N LYS A 289 -6.88 -1.30 -26.19
CA LYS A 289 -7.52 -0.71 -27.39
C LYS A 289 -7.44 0.83 -27.39
N GLN A 290 -7.44 1.46 -26.23
CA GLN A 290 -7.30 2.91 -26.06
C GLN A 290 -5.84 3.38 -26.14
N GLY A 291 -4.88 2.48 -26.37
CA GLY A 291 -3.47 2.80 -26.55
C GLY A 291 -2.58 2.54 -25.35
N GLY A 292 -3.16 2.10 -24.23
CA GLY A 292 -2.45 1.72 -23.01
C GLY A 292 -1.50 0.53 -23.22
N ARG A 293 -0.41 0.52 -22.45
CA ARG A 293 0.60 -0.54 -22.46
C ARG A 293 0.38 -1.50 -21.29
N LEU A 294 0.22 -2.78 -21.60
CA LEU A 294 0.07 -3.83 -20.60
C LEU A 294 1.43 -4.51 -20.36
N VAL A 295 1.83 -4.60 -19.10
CA VAL A 295 3.03 -5.34 -18.67
C VAL A 295 2.59 -6.48 -17.77
N ILE A 296 2.62 -7.69 -18.29
CA ILE A 296 2.23 -8.90 -17.56
C ILE A 296 3.50 -9.60 -17.09
N THR A 297 3.52 -10.07 -15.84
CA THR A 297 4.66 -10.83 -15.30
C THR A 297 4.18 -12.13 -14.67
N GLY A 298 4.96 -13.20 -14.73
CA GLY A 298 4.55 -14.49 -14.19
C GLY A 298 3.31 -15.05 -14.89
N LYS A 299 2.34 -15.48 -14.08
CA LYS A 299 1.04 -16.00 -14.55
C LYS A 299 0.28 -14.95 -15.36
N ASN A 300 -0.35 -15.38 -16.46
CA ASN A 300 -1.11 -14.55 -17.37
C ASN A 300 -2.55 -15.09 -17.55
N ALA A 301 -3.50 -14.52 -16.81
CA ALA A 301 -4.93 -14.83 -16.95
C ALA A 301 -5.69 -13.91 -17.91
N THR A 302 -5.00 -12.98 -18.59
CA THR A 302 -5.65 -11.93 -19.38
C THR A 302 -6.28 -12.47 -20.67
N GLY A 303 -5.71 -13.53 -21.24
CA GLY A 303 -6.07 -14.04 -22.56
C GLY A 303 -5.71 -13.09 -23.71
N ILE A 304 -4.89 -12.06 -23.45
CA ILE A 304 -4.44 -11.09 -24.45
C ILE A 304 -3.09 -11.54 -24.99
N ALA A 305 -2.98 -11.65 -26.32
CA ALA A 305 -1.73 -12.04 -26.98
C ALA A 305 -0.66 -10.94 -26.87
N SER A 306 0.60 -11.37 -26.79
CA SER A 306 1.75 -10.46 -26.78
C SER A 306 1.79 -9.59 -28.05
N SER A 307 2.15 -8.32 -27.87
CA SER A 307 2.28 -7.33 -28.95
C SER A 307 3.21 -6.21 -28.49
N GLU A 308 3.44 -5.19 -29.33
CA GLU A 308 4.20 -4.00 -28.91
C GLU A 308 3.59 -3.30 -27.68
N LYS A 309 2.26 -3.35 -27.54
CA LYS A 309 1.49 -2.79 -26.42
C LYS A 309 1.27 -3.78 -25.29
N VAL A 310 1.63 -5.05 -25.44
CA VAL A 310 1.43 -6.10 -24.43
C VAL A 310 2.73 -6.88 -24.28
N LYS A 311 3.51 -6.50 -23.27
CA LYS A 311 4.76 -7.18 -22.91
C LYS A 311 4.47 -8.22 -21.85
N TRP A 312 4.87 -9.46 -22.08
CA TRP A 312 4.77 -10.54 -21.10
C TRP A 312 6.16 -11.03 -20.72
N PHE A 313 6.44 -11.03 -19.42
CA PHE A 313 7.60 -11.65 -18.79
C PHE A 313 7.15 -12.97 -18.19
N GLU A 314 7.72 -14.09 -18.62
CA GLU A 314 7.40 -15.41 -18.07
C GLU A 314 7.80 -15.49 -16.58
N ASP A 315 8.96 -14.94 -16.24
CA ASP A 315 9.36 -14.71 -14.85
C ASP A 315 8.67 -13.46 -14.26
N CYS A 316 8.69 -13.33 -12.94
CA CYS A 316 8.21 -12.13 -12.25
C CYS A 316 9.36 -11.30 -11.66
N PRO A 317 9.80 -10.22 -12.33
CA PRO A 317 10.86 -9.34 -11.84
C PRO A 317 10.56 -8.78 -10.43
N GLY A 318 9.30 -8.47 -10.12
CA GLY A 318 8.90 -8.04 -8.78
C GLY A 318 9.18 -9.11 -7.73
N ARG A 319 8.79 -10.36 -7.98
CA ARG A 319 9.06 -11.49 -7.07
C ARG A 319 10.56 -11.70 -6.89
N THR A 320 11.32 -11.71 -7.99
CA THR A 320 12.78 -11.86 -7.94
C THR A 320 13.44 -10.75 -7.13
N HIS A 321 13.01 -9.50 -7.34
CA HIS A 321 13.47 -8.34 -6.58
C HIS A 321 13.19 -8.49 -5.09
N LEU A 322 11.96 -8.88 -4.72
CA LEU A 322 11.60 -9.10 -3.32
C LEU A 322 12.44 -10.22 -2.68
N GLN A 323 12.67 -11.32 -3.39
CA GLN A 323 13.53 -12.42 -2.91
C GLN A 323 14.98 -11.97 -2.69
N ALA A 324 15.51 -11.11 -3.57
CA ALA A 324 16.84 -10.52 -3.40
C ALA A 324 16.91 -9.65 -2.14
N LEU A 325 15.89 -8.79 -1.92
CA LEU A 325 15.81 -7.94 -0.72
C LEU A 325 15.68 -8.75 0.57
N GLN A 326 14.93 -9.85 0.57
CA GLN A 326 14.79 -10.75 1.73
C GLN A 326 16.13 -11.40 2.11
N LYS A 327 16.98 -11.69 1.13
CA LYS A 327 18.29 -12.28 1.36
C LYS A 327 19.31 -11.25 1.85
N ASP A 328 19.35 -10.09 1.21
CA ASP A 328 20.27 -9.00 1.52
C ASP A 328 19.68 -7.70 0.96
N PHE A 329 19.11 -6.88 1.84
CA PHE A 329 18.42 -5.65 1.45
C PHE A 329 19.34 -4.68 0.70
N ALA A 330 20.59 -4.51 1.15
CA ALA A 330 21.53 -3.57 0.54
C ALA A 330 21.93 -4.03 -0.86
N ARG A 331 22.27 -5.31 -1.02
CA ARG A 331 22.61 -5.88 -2.33
C ARG A 331 21.41 -5.92 -3.26
N GLY A 332 20.26 -6.41 -2.80
CA GLY A 332 19.04 -6.53 -3.59
C GLY A 332 18.55 -5.18 -4.12
N SER A 333 18.70 -4.12 -3.35
CA SER A 333 18.37 -2.75 -3.77
C SER A 333 19.18 -2.26 -4.98
N GLY A 334 20.39 -2.80 -5.16
CA GLY A 334 21.29 -2.49 -6.27
C GLY A 334 21.17 -3.42 -7.48
N GLU A 335 20.36 -4.48 -7.41
CA GLU A 335 20.21 -5.41 -8.54
C GLU A 335 19.50 -4.72 -9.72
N SER A 336 19.99 -5.01 -10.94
CA SER A 336 19.44 -4.42 -12.16
C SER A 336 18.18 -5.16 -12.60
N VAL A 337 17.14 -4.38 -12.85
CA VAL A 337 15.86 -4.81 -13.43
C VAL A 337 15.50 -3.94 -14.64
N GLU A 338 16.52 -3.48 -15.37
CA GLU A 338 16.43 -2.54 -16.51
C GLU A 338 15.34 -2.92 -17.51
N LYS A 339 15.28 -4.18 -17.94
CA LYS A 339 14.27 -4.63 -18.92
C LYS A 339 12.83 -4.40 -18.43
N PHE A 340 12.59 -4.56 -17.13
CA PHE A 340 11.29 -4.30 -16.54
C PHE A 340 11.04 -2.79 -16.44
N LEU A 341 12.04 -2.02 -15.98
CA LEU A 341 11.95 -0.55 -15.89
C LEU A 341 11.70 0.09 -17.26
N ASP A 342 12.36 -0.37 -18.32
CA ASP A 342 12.13 0.08 -19.70
C ASP A 342 10.70 -0.24 -20.18
N ALA A 343 10.12 -1.36 -19.71
CA ALA A 343 8.75 -1.74 -20.05
C ALA A 343 7.72 -0.86 -19.35
N VAL A 344 8.02 -0.40 -18.13
CA VAL A 344 7.12 0.44 -17.33
C VAL A 344 7.44 1.92 -17.36
N ASN A 345 8.48 2.34 -18.10
CA ASN A 345 8.88 3.73 -18.18
C ASN A 345 7.73 4.60 -18.71
N VAL A 346 7.43 5.65 -17.97
CA VAL A 346 6.46 6.70 -18.30
C VAL A 346 7.23 8.00 -18.34
N GLU A 347 6.97 8.83 -19.35
CA GLU A 347 7.63 10.13 -19.47
C GLU A 347 7.04 11.08 -18.42
N SER A 348 7.73 11.25 -17.29
CA SER A 348 7.35 12.21 -16.26
C SER A 348 8.15 13.51 -16.40
N GLY A 349 7.47 14.64 -16.26
CA GLY A 349 8.13 15.94 -16.13
C GLY A 349 8.83 16.15 -14.78
N LEU A 350 8.83 15.15 -13.90
CA LEU A 350 9.33 15.17 -12.53
C LEU A 350 10.11 13.89 -12.26
N LYS A 351 11.35 14.02 -11.80
CA LYS A 351 12.22 12.90 -11.42
C LYS A 351 12.77 13.12 -10.02
N VAL A 352 12.85 12.05 -9.25
CA VAL A 352 13.51 11.99 -7.95
C VAL A 352 14.75 11.12 -8.08
N ASP A 353 15.88 11.60 -7.57
CA ASP A 353 17.14 10.87 -7.46
C ASP A 353 17.55 10.86 -5.99
N ALA A 354 17.36 9.72 -5.32
CA ALA A 354 17.74 9.49 -3.93
C ALA A 354 18.25 8.06 -3.76
N SER A 355 18.77 7.73 -2.57
CA SER A 355 19.13 6.34 -2.26
C SER A 355 17.89 5.41 -2.30
N PRO A 356 18.06 4.11 -2.64
CA PRO A 356 16.96 3.14 -2.65
C PRO A 356 16.44 2.79 -1.24
N THR A 357 16.99 3.43 -0.20
CA THR A 357 16.49 3.36 1.17
C THR A 357 15.43 4.41 1.48
N ILE A 358 15.24 5.36 0.56
CA ILE A 358 14.15 6.35 0.57
C ILE A 358 12.99 5.80 -0.25
N ALA A 359 11.83 5.65 0.38
CA ALA A 359 10.57 5.45 -0.32
C ALA A 359 10.01 6.81 -0.77
N ALA A 360 9.63 6.93 -2.04
CA ALA A 360 8.99 8.12 -2.58
C ALA A 360 7.58 7.80 -3.09
N ASN A 361 6.61 8.58 -2.64
CA ASN A 361 5.24 8.59 -3.17
C ASN A 361 4.98 9.96 -3.81
N MET A 362 4.37 10.00 -4.98
CA MET A 362 4.16 11.24 -5.74
C MET A 362 2.68 11.39 -6.09
N ALA A 363 2.19 12.62 -6.05
CA ALA A 363 0.82 12.95 -6.41
C ALA A 363 0.65 14.45 -6.67
N LEU A 364 -0.45 14.83 -7.31
CA LEU A 364 -0.99 16.19 -7.20
C LEU A 364 -1.73 16.34 -5.89
N VAL A 365 -1.42 17.41 -5.17
CA VAL A 365 -2.21 17.90 -4.05
C VAL A 365 -2.60 19.34 -4.36
N GLU A 366 -3.91 19.59 -4.42
CA GLU A 366 -4.46 20.90 -4.80
C GLU A 366 -3.89 21.44 -6.13
N GLY A 367 -3.69 20.55 -7.10
CA GLY A 367 -3.16 20.88 -8.42
C GLY A 367 -1.64 21.09 -8.48
N LYS A 368 -0.92 20.90 -7.37
CA LYS A 368 0.55 21.04 -7.32
C LYS A 368 1.24 19.68 -7.20
N PRO A 369 2.30 19.40 -7.97
CA PRO A 369 3.12 18.21 -7.77
C PRO A 369 3.72 18.16 -6.37
N HIS A 370 3.46 17.06 -5.67
CA HIS A 370 3.97 16.75 -4.35
C HIS A 370 4.76 15.43 -4.38
N ILE A 371 5.81 15.36 -3.57
CA ILE A 371 6.62 14.16 -3.31
C ILE A 371 6.67 13.97 -1.80
N PHE A 372 6.29 12.78 -1.34
CA PHE A 372 6.32 12.36 0.05
C PHE A 372 7.46 11.35 0.20
N LEU A 373 8.45 11.70 1.02
CA LEU A 373 9.67 10.94 1.22
C LEU A 373 9.67 10.30 2.61
N ALA A 374 9.89 9.00 2.68
CA ALA A 374 10.11 8.25 3.92
C ALA A 374 11.50 7.62 3.92
N ASN A 375 12.29 7.90 4.95
CA ASN A 375 13.68 7.45 5.08
C ASN A 375 13.78 6.25 6.03
N PHE A 376 14.28 5.14 5.50
CA PHE A 376 14.52 3.91 6.26
C PHE A 376 16.00 3.50 6.28
N ALA A 377 16.92 4.38 5.88
CA ALA A 377 18.34 4.08 5.83
C ALA A 377 18.89 3.70 7.22
N GLY A 378 19.70 2.65 7.29
CA GLY A 378 20.42 2.25 8.50
C GLY A 378 19.57 1.73 9.66
N LEU A 379 18.24 1.61 9.49
CA LEU A 379 17.38 1.02 10.51
C LEU A 379 17.70 -0.45 10.71
N VAL A 380 17.81 -0.86 11.98
CA VAL A 380 18.13 -2.24 12.38
C VAL A 380 17.13 -2.67 13.47
N PRO A 381 16.42 -3.79 13.29
CA PRO A 381 15.50 -4.34 14.28
C PRO A 381 16.09 -4.34 15.69
N HIS A 382 15.31 -3.86 16.67
CA HIS A 382 15.65 -3.87 18.09
C HIS A 382 16.99 -3.21 18.45
N LYS A 383 17.50 -2.31 17.59
CA LYS A 383 18.84 -1.75 17.78
C LYS A 383 19.00 -0.31 17.29
N ILE A 384 18.58 0.00 16.06
CA ILE A 384 18.75 1.32 15.46
C ILE A 384 17.40 1.82 14.95
N ALA A 385 16.82 2.77 15.67
CA ALA A 385 15.52 3.38 15.37
C ALA A 385 15.61 4.83 14.84
N VAL A 386 16.82 5.37 14.72
CA VAL A 386 17.08 6.67 14.08
C VAL A 386 17.69 6.40 12.72
N PRO A 387 16.99 6.75 11.60
CA PRO A 387 17.54 6.54 10.28
C PRO A 387 18.83 7.33 10.07
N GLU A 388 19.74 6.76 9.29
CA GLU A 388 20.84 7.52 8.70
C GLU A 388 20.26 8.53 7.73
N ALA A 389 20.70 9.78 7.80
CA ALA A 389 20.04 10.79 6.97
C ALA A 389 20.57 10.83 5.54
N GLU A 390 19.63 10.95 4.61
CA GLU A 390 19.92 11.12 3.19
C GLU A 390 20.44 12.53 2.92
N ARG A 391 21.51 12.61 2.12
CA ARG A 391 22.13 13.87 1.70
C ARG A 391 22.26 13.87 0.18
N GLY A 392 22.00 15.02 -0.43
CA GLY A 392 22.18 15.17 -1.88
C GLY A 392 21.08 14.52 -2.71
N ALA A 393 19.94 14.15 -2.11
CA ALA A 393 18.75 13.81 -2.85
C ALA A 393 18.38 14.98 -3.79
N ARG A 394 18.00 14.65 -5.01
CA ARG A 394 17.72 15.61 -6.08
C ARG A 394 16.31 15.45 -6.61
N ILE A 395 15.71 16.57 -6.96
CA ILE A 395 14.47 16.62 -7.75
C ILE A 395 14.78 17.36 -9.04
N THR A 396 14.47 16.73 -10.17
CA THR A 396 14.63 17.33 -11.50
C THR A 396 13.27 17.54 -12.12
N VAL A 397 13.03 18.74 -12.65
CA VAL A 397 11.77 19.11 -13.32
C VAL A 397 12.07 19.51 -14.76
N SER A 398 11.31 18.94 -15.70
CA SER A 398 11.36 19.28 -17.13
C SER A 398 10.50 20.52 -17.39
N ASN A 399 10.97 21.71 -17.01
CA ASN A 399 10.31 22.96 -17.39
C ASN A 399 11.29 24.14 -17.47
N THR A 400 11.03 25.05 -18.41
CA THR A 400 11.84 26.25 -18.69
C THR A 400 11.43 27.48 -17.87
N ARG A 401 10.47 27.34 -16.96
CA ARG A 401 10.03 28.42 -16.05
C ARG A 401 10.66 28.24 -14.69
N LYS A 402 11.01 29.33 -14.03
CA LYS A 402 11.64 29.29 -12.70
C LYS A 402 10.60 28.89 -11.66
N CYS A 403 10.64 27.62 -11.25
CA CYS A 403 9.82 27.13 -10.16
C CYS A 403 10.58 27.27 -8.83
N SER A 404 9.85 27.45 -7.74
CA SER A 404 10.41 27.32 -6.40
C SER A 404 9.91 26.03 -5.76
N LEU A 405 10.78 25.37 -5.00
CA LEU A 405 10.43 24.14 -4.31
C LEU A 405 10.27 24.43 -2.82
N LYS A 406 9.21 23.91 -2.22
CA LYS A 406 9.00 23.94 -0.78
C LYS A 406 9.39 22.58 -0.20
N PHE A 407 10.10 22.60 0.91
CA PHE A 407 10.57 21.42 1.61
C PHE A 407 10.11 21.47 3.07
N LEU A 408 9.27 20.52 3.47
CA LEU A 408 8.77 20.37 4.83
C LEU A 408 9.35 19.07 5.43
N PRO A 409 10.41 19.14 6.25
CA PRO A 409 10.91 17.97 6.95
C PRO A 409 9.91 17.52 8.04
N PHE A 410 9.88 16.22 8.31
CA PHE A 410 9.07 15.64 9.39
C PHE A 410 9.39 16.29 10.74
N LEU A 411 8.36 16.79 11.42
CA LEU A 411 8.45 17.56 12.69
C LEU A 411 9.27 18.86 12.59
N GLY A 412 9.47 19.40 11.39
CA GLY A 412 10.13 20.69 11.19
C GLY A 412 9.26 21.70 10.44
N GLU A 413 9.90 22.78 10.00
CA GLU A 413 9.24 23.92 9.35
C GLU A 413 9.47 23.94 7.83
N VAL A 414 8.53 24.55 7.12
CA VAL A 414 8.63 24.72 5.66
C VAL A 414 9.83 25.58 5.29
N GLN A 415 10.64 25.09 4.36
CA GLN A 415 11.81 25.77 3.80
C GLN A 415 11.60 26.00 2.31
N VAL A 416 12.23 27.05 1.76
CA VAL A 416 12.28 27.29 0.32
C VAL A 416 13.62 26.81 -0.22
N VAL A 417 13.57 25.98 -1.27
CA VAL A 417 14.73 25.46 -1.98
C VAL A 417 14.74 26.05 -3.37
N HIS A 418 15.87 26.66 -3.74
CA HIS A 418 16.07 27.25 -5.05
C HIS A 418 16.80 26.27 -5.95
N GLY A 419 16.20 25.97 -7.10
CA GLY A 419 16.79 25.08 -8.09
C GLY A 419 17.83 25.79 -8.96
N GLN A 420 18.75 25.02 -9.51
CA GLN A 420 19.73 25.45 -10.50
C GLN A 420 19.22 25.08 -11.89
N GLU A 421 19.33 26.00 -12.85
CA GLU A 421 19.02 25.72 -14.25
C GLU A 421 20.15 24.87 -14.86
N VAL A 422 19.81 23.70 -15.40
CA VAL A 422 20.72 22.78 -16.07
C VAL A 422 20.12 22.39 -17.42
N ALA A 423 20.62 23.01 -18.49
CA ALA A 423 20.09 22.85 -19.85
C ALA A 423 18.57 23.15 -19.95
N GLN A 424 17.74 22.13 -20.23
CA GLN A 424 16.28 22.26 -20.34
C GLN A 424 15.53 21.86 -19.06
N HIS A 425 16.25 21.69 -17.95
CA HIS A 425 15.70 21.25 -16.68
C HIS A 425 16.06 22.21 -15.54
N GLN A 426 15.27 22.16 -14.48
CA GLN A 426 15.62 22.76 -13.19
C GLN A 426 15.91 21.63 -12.19
N GLU A 427 17.06 21.69 -11.53
CA GLU A 427 17.50 20.72 -10.54
C GLU A 427 17.48 21.33 -9.15
N PHE A 428 16.86 20.65 -8.19
CA PHE A 428 16.80 21.04 -6.79
C PHE A 428 17.56 20.03 -5.95
N VAL A 429 18.62 20.47 -5.27
CA VAL A 429 19.28 19.65 -4.24
C VAL A 429 18.54 19.86 -2.93
N LEU A 430 17.98 18.79 -2.37
CA LEU A 430 17.18 18.87 -1.17
C LEU A 430 18.04 19.05 0.08
N PRO A 431 17.51 19.75 1.10
CA PRO A 431 18.03 19.65 2.45
C PRO A 431 18.08 18.18 2.90
N ARG A 432 18.90 17.92 3.92
CA ARG A 432 19.05 16.59 4.52
C ARG A 432 17.69 16.02 4.92
N VAL A 433 17.36 14.81 4.46
CA VAL A 433 16.13 14.10 4.86
C VAL A 433 16.47 13.20 6.04
N GLU A 434 16.06 13.59 7.25
CA GLU A 434 16.35 12.81 8.45
C GLU A 434 15.45 11.59 8.58
N ARG A 435 14.14 11.79 8.78
CA ARG A 435 13.15 10.71 8.84
C ARG A 435 12.22 10.68 7.64
N GLY A 436 11.78 11.85 7.20
CA GLY A 436 10.91 12.00 6.05
C GLY A 436 10.71 13.47 5.72
N ALA A 437 10.11 13.74 4.58
CA ALA A 437 9.82 15.10 4.14
C ALA A 437 8.67 15.10 3.14
N VAL A 438 7.92 16.21 3.12
CA VAL A 438 6.99 16.53 2.04
C VAL A 438 7.57 17.66 1.22
N VAL A 439 7.55 17.48 -0.09
CA VAL A 439 8.13 18.40 -1.05
C VAL A 439 7.09 18.76 -2.09
N TRP A 440 6.99 20.03 -2.46
CA TRP A 440 6.10 20.43 -3.55
C TRP A 440 6.64 21.59 -4.37
N LEU A 441 6.20 21.64 -5.63
CA LEU A 441 6.50 22.73 -6.54
C LEU A 441 5.44 23.83 -6.38
N ASP A 442 5.89 25.06 -6.15
CA ASP A 442 5.05 26.26 -6.26
C ASP A 442 5.12 26.86 -7.67
N GLU A 443 4.17 27.75 -7.98
CA GLU A 443 3.99 28.34 -9.32
C GLU A 443 5.31 28.84 -9.93
N CYS A 444 5.51 28.48 -11.19
CA CYS A 444 6.67 28.90 -11.95
C CYS A 444 6.41 30.29 -12.53
N HIS A 445 7.14 31.29 -12.06
CA HIS A 445 7.03 32.69 -12.49
C HIS A 445 7.69 32.93 -13.86
#